data_AF-A0A510KNZ4-F1
#
_entry.id   AF-A0A510KNZ4-F1
#
_cell.length_a   1.000
_cell.length_b   1.000
_cell.length_c   1.000
_cell.angle_alpha   90.00
_cell.angle_beta   90.00
_cell.angle_gamma   90.00
#
_symmetry.space_group_name_H-M   'P 1'
#
loop_
_entity.id
_entity.type
_entity.pdbx_description
1 polymer ?
#
loop_
_entity_poly.entity_id
_entity_poly.type
_entity_poly.pdbx_seq_one_letter_code
_entity_poly.pdbx_strand_id
1 'polypeptide(L)'
;MKKLIIVMVLTVSMIGFSEKLNTDGRDHLDKVVGSFGVKGNLGFKIVKKGSKLEFVADNVINGPVSRINKYLYLAKLVIDTGEGFEREYYCFAYDIKYKKLVNVDCRNLNIIQILDKGRK
;
A
#
# COMPACT_ATOMS: atom_id res chain seq x y z
N MET A 1 -10.87 -35.47 -47.66
CA MET A 1 -11.80 -34.68 -46.79
C MET A 1 -11.46 -34.92 -45.33
N LYS A 2 -11.70 -33.91 -44.48
CA LYS A 2 -11.52 -33.83 -43.02
C LYS A 2 -10.13 -33.31 -42.61
N LYS A 3 -9.94 -31.99 -42.65
CA LYS A 3 -10.34 -30.95 -41.66
C LYS A 3 -9.22 -30.73 -40.64
N LEU A 4 -8.35 -29.77 -40.97
CA LEU A 4 -7.59 -28.97 -40.01
C LEU A 4 -8.59 -28.17 -39.15
N ILE A 5 -8.59 -28.42 -37.85
CA ILE A 5 -9.13 -27.52 -36.82
C ILE A 5 -8.14 -27.63 -35.66
N ILE A 6 -7.07 -26.82 -35.66
CA ILE A 6 -6.97 -25.60 -34.83
C ILE A 6 -7.55 -25.84 -33.43
N VAL A 7 -6.78 -26.51 -32.58
CA VAL A 7 -6.92 -26.36 -31.12
C VAL A 7 -5.87 -25.35 -30.67
N MET A 8 -6.06 -24.11 -31.14
CA MET A 8 -5.42 -22.91 -30.61
C MET A 8 -6.35 -22.34 -29.53
N VAL A 9 -6.81 -23.22 -28.64
CA VAL A 9 -7.70 -22.85 -27.53
C VAL A 9 -6.80 -22.39 -26.39
N LEU A 10 -6.61 -21.07 -26.37
CA LEU A 10 -6.69 -20.27 -25.17
C LEU A 10 -6.07 -20.90 -23.92
N THR A 11 -4.74 -20.97 -23.88
CA THR A 11 -4.05 -20.63 -22.64
C THR A 11 -4.05 -19.11 -22.52
N VAL A 12 -5.25 -18.54 -22.31
CA VAL A 12 -5.40 -17.25 -21.65
C VAL A 12 -4.90 -17.51 -20.24
N SER A 13 -3.59 -17.43 -20.13
CA SER A 13 -2.86 -17.12 -18.93
C SER A 13 -3.70 -16.06 -18.22
N MET A 14 -4.21 -16.40 -17.03
CA MET A 14 -4.61 -15.39 -16.08
C MET A 14 -3.37 -14.56 -15.80
N ILE A 15 -3.09 -13.58 -16.67
CA ILE A 15 -2.17 -12.50 -16.36
C ILE A 15 -2.90 -11.76 -15.25
N GLY A 16 -2.60 -12.14 -14.01
CA GLY A 16 -3.01 -11.40 -12.83
C GLY A 16 -2.33 -10.05 -12.93
N PHE A 17 -2.96 -9.11 -13.64
CA PHE A 17 -2.50 -7.74 -13.71
C PHE A 17 -2.66 -7.17 -12.31
N SER A 18 -1.58 -7.20 -11.53
CA SER A 18 -1.49 -6.39 -10.33
C SER A 18 -1.57 -4.95 -10.79
N GLU A 19 -2.64 -4.26 -10.39
CA GLU A 19 -2.86 -2.88 -10.81
C GLU A 19 -1.74 -1.99 -10.27
N LYS A 20 -1.20 -1.10 -11.11
CA LYS A 20 -0.15 -0.16 -10.69
C LYS A 20 -0.73 1.07 -10.03
N LEU A 21 0.04 1.67 -9.13
CA LEU A 21 -0.26 2.97 -8.51
C LEU A 21 -0.56 4.04 -9.57
N ASN A 22 -1.71 4.68 -9.44
CA ASN A 22 -2.09 5.85 -10.23
C ASN A 22 -1.76 7.11 -9.43
N THR A 23 -0.94 7.99 -10.01
CA THR A 23 -0.51 9.24 -9.39
C THR A 23 -0.58 10.40 -10.39
N ASP A 24 -0.82 11.60 -9.89
CA ASP A 24 -0.72 12.86 -10.65
C ASP A 24 0.66 13.53 -10.47
N GLY A 25 1.61 12.82 -9.84
CA GLY A 25 2.96 13.32 -9.56
C GLY A 25 3.03 14.37 -8.44
N ARG A 26 1.92 14.64 -7.75
CA ARG A 26 1.86 15.62 -6.65
C ARG A 26 1.95 14.95 -5.28
N ASP A 27 2.24 15.79 -4.30
CA ASP A 27 2.24 15.42 -2.90
C ASP A 27 0.85 15.53 -2.29
N HIS A 28 0.35 14.41 -1.77
CA HIS A 28 -0.97 14.27 -1.14
C HIS A 28 -0.85 14.00 0.37
N LEU A 29 0.10 14.65 1.04
CA LEU A 29 0.37 14.47 2.46
C LEU A 29 -0.89 14.56 3.34
N ASP A 30 -1.80 15.50 3.05
CA ASP A 30 -3.07 15.67 3.78
C ASP A 30 -3.99 14.45 3.68
N LYS A 31 -3.90 13.70 2.57
CA LYS A 31 -4.66 12.45 2.37
C LYS A 31 -4.01 11.29 3.10
N VAL A 32 -2.68 11.28 3.16
CA VAL A 32 -1.84 10.25 3.78
C VAL A 32 -1.91 10.26 5.30
N VAL A 33 -2.08 11.42 5.94
CA VAL A 33 -2.26 11.51 7.39
C VAL A 33 -3.69 11.09 7.76
N GLY A 34 -3.84 10.17 8.73
CA GLY A 34 -5.14 9.65 9.16
C GLY A 34 -5.08 8.26 9.78
N SER A 35 -6.25 7.68 10.00
CA SER A 35 -6.42 6.28 10.45
C SER A 35 -6.87 5.43 9.27
N PHE A 36 -6.27 4.26 9.10
CA PHE A 36 -6.48 3.40 7.94
C PHE A 36 -6.71 1.97 8.36
N GLY A 37 -7.45 1.26 7.52
CA GLY A 37 -7.86 -0.10 7.79
C GLY A 37 -8.38 -0.80 6.55
N VAL A 38 -8.78 -2.05 6.71
CA VAL A 38 -9.37 -2.84 5.64
C VAL A 38 -10.83 -3.09 6.02
N LYS A 39 -11.77 -2.74 5.12
CA LYS A 39 -13.21 -3.01 5.31
C LYS A 39 -13.76 -2.49 6.64
N GLY A 40 -13.33 -1.29 7.05
CA GLY A 40 -13.79 -0.64 8.29
C GLY A 40 -13.09 -1.11 9.57
N ASN A 41 -12.23 -2.14 9.52
CA ASN A 41 -11.39 -2.50 10.66
C ASN A 41 -10.11 -1.67 10.64
N LEU A 42 -10.03 -0.67 11.53
CA LEU A 42 -8.87 0.23 11.65
C LEU A 42 -7.65 -0.56 12.13
N GLY A 43 -6.61 -0.64 11.30
CA GLY A 43 -5.39 -1.38 11.59
C GLY A 43 -4.21 -0.50 12.01
N PHE A 44 -4.16 0.75 11.54
CA PHE A 44 -3.04 1.65 11.86
C PHE A 44 -3.39 3.13 11.65
N LYS A 45 -2.49 4.01 12.07
CA LYS A 45 -2.57 5.46 11.86
C LYS A 45 -1.24 6.00 11.35
N ILE A 46 -1.31 6.96 10.43
CA ILE A 46 -0.19 7.82 10.09
C ILE A 46 -0.43 9.17 10.74
N VAL A 47 0.47 9.58 11.62
CA VAL A 47 0.36 10.82 12.39
C VAL A 47 1.54 11.74 12.09
N LYS A 48 1.29 13.05 12.15
CA LYS A 48 2.33 14.06 12.05
C LYS A 48 2.71 14.53 13.45
N LYS A 49 3.98 14.32 13.84
CA LYS A 49 4.56 14.81 15.10
C LYS A 49 5.62 15.85 14.78
N GLY A 50 5.25 17.13 14.87
CA GLY A 50 6.09 18.25 14.43
C GLY A 50 6.39 18.18 12.94
N SER A 51 7.67 18.08 12.57
CA SER A 51 8.12 17.94 11.18
C SER A 51 8.18 16.50 10.68
N LYS A 52 7.96 15.50 11.55
CA LYS A 52 8.08 14.07 11.23
C LYS A 52 6.73 13.39 11.08
N LEU A 53 6.70 12.31 10.31
CA LEU A 53 5.57 11.40 10.20
C LEU A 53 5.90 10.09 10.90
N GLU A 54 4.91 9.50 11.55
CA GLU A 54 5.03 8.22 12.25
C GLU A 54 3.85 7.32 11.90
N PHE A 55 4.17 6.03 11.70
CA PHE A 55 3.24 4.92 11.60
C PHE A 55 3.00 4.38 13.01
N VAL A 56 1.73 4.26 13.39
CA VAL A 56 1.30 3.84 14.72
C VAL A 56 0.28 2.70 14.57
N ALA A 57 0.58 1.55 15.17
CA ALA A 57 -0.30 0.40 15.30
C ALA A 57 0.05 -0.34 16.60
N ASP A 58 -0.84 -1.20 17.10
CA ASP A 58 -0.77 -1.76 18.45
C ASP A 58 0.53 -2.55 18.74
N ASN A 59 1.09 -3.22 17.73
CA ASN A 59 2.31 -4.01 17.84
C ASN A 59 3.55 -3.34 17.22
N VAL A 60 3.48 -2.05 16.85
CA VAL A 60 4.60 -1.32 16.24
C VAL A 60 5.26 -0.43 17.28
N ILE A 61 6.49 -0.77 17.66
CA ILE A 61 7.28 -0.02 18.65
C ILE A 61 7.93 1.21 18.03
N ASN A 62 8.33 1.10 16.76
CA ASN A 62 8.94 2.19 16.02
C ASN A 62 8.49 2.16 14.56
N GLY A 63 8.14 3.31 14.01
CA GLY A 63 7.59 3.39 12.66
C GLY A 63 7.83 4.74 12.00
N PRO A 64 9.07 5.28 11.90
CA PRO A 64 9.31 6.53 11.21
C PRO A 64 8.86 6.38 9.75
N VAL A 65 8.14 7.38 9.28
CA VAL A 65 7.71 7.47 7.90
C VAL A 65 8.58 8.49 7.18
N SER A 66 9.29 8.02 6.17
CA SER A 66 10.07 8.86 5.26
C SER A 66 9.36 9.00 3.94
N ARG A 67 9.50 10.17 3.33
CA ARG A 67 9.09 10.40 1.95
C ARG A 67 10.19 9.88 1.02
N ILE A 68 9.86 8.96 0.11
CA ILE A 68 10.80 8.50 -0.93
C ILE A 68 10.81 9.48 -2.10
N ASN A 69 9.63 9.91 -2.54
CA ASN A 69 9.46 10.89 -3.62
C ASN A 69 8.16 11.69 -3.39
N LYS A 70 7.75 12.52 -4.37
CA LYS A 70 6.58 13.41 -4.21
C LYS A 70 5.30 12.69 -3.77
N TYR A 71 5.06 11.44 -4.18
CA TYR A 71 3.81 10.72 -3.94
C TYR A 71 3.98 9.43 -3.11
N LEU A 72 5.21 8.93 -2.94
CA LEU A 72 5.51 7.66 -2.29
C LEU A 72 6.15 7.85 -0.90
N TYR A 73 5.63 7.10 0.05
CA TYR A 73 6.05 7.09 1.45
C TYR A 73 6.50 5.69 1.86
N LEU A 74 7.42 5.63 2.82
CA LEU A 74 7.96 4.38 3.39
C LEU A 74 7.95 4.48 4.91
N ALA A 75 7.26 3.57 5.58
CA ALA A 75 7.43 3.31 7.00
C ALA A 75 8.50 2.24 7.19
N LYS A 76 9.43 2.48 8.12
CA LYS A 76 10.38 1.46 8.60
C LYS A 76 9.87 0.94 9.94
N LEU A 77 9.22 -0.22 9.93
CA LEU A 77 8.54 -0.76 11.08
C LEU A 77 9.47 -1.62 11.92
N VAL A 78 9.39 -1.47 13.23
CA VAL A 78 9.87 -2.44 14.22
C VAL A 78 8.65 -3.00 14.93
N ILE A 79 8.38 -4.27 14.70
CA ILE A 79 7.17 -4.97 15.13
C ILE A 79 7.54 -5.90 16.30
N ASP A 80 6.78 -5.81 17.38
CA ASP A 80 6.82 -6.79 18.47
C ASP A 80 5.95 -7.99 18.11
N THR A 81 6.56 -9.17 18.00
CA THR A 81 5.85 -10.41 17.70
C THR A 81 5.46 -11.20 18.96
N GLY A 82 5.86 -10.74 20.14
CA GLY A 82 5.77 -11.49 21.39
C GLY A 82 6.90 -12.52 21.59
N GLU A 83 7.55 -12.96 20.51
CA GLU A 83 8.74 -13.82 20.54
C GLU A 83 10.04 -13.04 20.29
N GLY A 84 9.93 -11.78 19.83
CA GLY A 84 11.04 -10.90 19.54
C GLY A 84 10.63 -9.70 18.70
N PHE A 85 11.62 -9.07 18.07
CA PHE A 85 11.42 -7.89 17.23
C PHE A 85 11.73 -8.19 15.77
N GLU A 86 10.79 -7.88 14.89
CA GLU A 86 10.95 -7.97 13.44
C GLU A 86 11.03 -6.58 12.80
N ARG A 87 11.71 -6.51 11.65
CA ARG A 87 11.84 -5.27 10.88
C ARG A 87 11.16 -5.43 9.53
N GLU A 88 10.22 -4.54 9.24
CA GLU A 88 9.48 -4.54 7.98
C GLU A 88 9.53 -3.16 7.30
N TYR A 89 9.44 -3.17 5.96
CA TYR A 89 9.33 -1.97 5.15
C TYR A 89 7.94 -1.91 4.52
N TYR A 90 7.21 -0.84 4.80
CA TYR A 90 5.84 -0.67 4.33
C TYR A 90 5.73 0.56 3.44
N CYS A 91 5.51 0.36 2.13
CA CYS A 91 5.35 1.46 1.18
C CYS A 91 3.88 1.77 0.92
N PHE A 92 3.55 3.06 0.90
CA PHE A 92 2.19 3.51 0.68
C PHE A 92 2.14 4.85 -0.04
N ALA A 93 1.03 5.06 -0.74
CA ALA A 93 0.76 6.26 -1.50
C ALA A 93 -0.75 6.54 -1.54
N TYR A 94 -1.12 7.76 -1.90
CA TYR A 94 -2.49 8.08 -2.25
C TYR A 94 -2.70 7.79 -3.73
N ASP A 95 -3.62 6.87 -4.05
CA ASP A 95 -3.96 6.54 -5.42
C ASP A 95 -5.10 7.45 -5.91
N ILE A 96 -4.88 8.13 -7.04
CA ILE A 96 -5.83 9.12 -7.56
C ILE A 96 -7.05 8.48 -8.25
N LYS A 97 -6.94 7.24 -8.74
CA LYS A 97 -8.04 6.52 -9.38
C LYS A 97 -9.04 6.05 -8.32
N TYR A 98 -8.54 5.44 -7.25
CA TYR A 98 -9.38 4.98 -6.13
C TYR A 98 -9.72 6.07 -5.12
N LYS A 99 -8.98 7.18 -5.12
CA LYS A 99 -9.08 8.26 -4.12
C LYS A 99 -8.91 7.74 -2.69
N LYS A 100 -7.97 6.81 -2.51
CA LYS A 100 -7.70 6.10 -1.25
C LYS A 100 -6.22 5.94 -1.03
N LEU A 101 -5.85 5.67 0.23
CA LEU A 101 -4.50 5.20 0.55
C LEU A 101 -4.35 3.76 0.05
N VAL A 102 -3.21 3.44 -0.52
CA VAL A 102 -2.89 2.09 -0.99
C VAL A 102 -1.55 1.66 -0.41
N ASN A 103 -1.47 0.39 -0.02
CA ASN A 103 -0.21 -0.32 0.16
C ASN A 103 0.31 -0.71 -1.23
N VAL A 104 1.58 -0.44 -1.48
CA VAL A 104 2.23 -0.76 -2.75
C VAL A 104 3.52 -1.53 -2.51
N ASP A 105 3.85 -2.40 -3.45
CA ASP A 105 5.18 -2.98 -3.52
C ASP A 105 6.19 -1.86 -3.81
N CYS A 106 7.16 -1.69 -2.90
CA CYS A 106 8.16 -0.63 -2.97
C CYS A 106 9.01 -0.65 -4.25
N ARG A 107 9.12 -1.80 -4.95
CA ARG A 107 10.01 -2.01 -6.10
C ARG A 107 9.32 -1.73 -7.42
N ASN A 108 8.06 -2.17 -7.57
CA ASN A 108 7.34 -2.13 -8.84
C ASN A 108 6.08 -1.25 -8.82
N LEU A 109 5.72 -0.69 -7.66
CA LEU A 109 4.56 0.16 -7.43
C LEU A 109 3.21 -0.52 -7.74
N ASN A 110 3.19 -1.83 -7.75
CA ASN A 110 1.96 -2.60 -7.83
C ASN A 110 1.18 -2.41 -6.52
N ILE A 111 -0.13 -2.17 -6.65
CA ILE A 111 -1.04 -2.07 -5.52
C ILE A 111 -1.20 -3.46 -4.91
N ILE A 112 -0.81 -3.58 -3.64
CA ILE A 112 -0.99 -4.78 -2.82
C ILE A 112 -2.36 -4.73 -2.16
N GLN A 113 -2.75 -3.56 -1.65
CA GLN A 113 -3.98 -3.41 -0.88
C GLN A 113 -4.53 -1.98 -0.96
N ILE A 114 -5.86 -1.86 -1.04
CA ILE A 114 -6.57 -0.60 -0.94
C ILE A 114 -7.11 -0.45 0.48
N LEU A 115 -6.84 0.71 1.10
CA LEU A 115 -7.17 0.98 2.49
C LEU A 115 -8.32 1.97 2.62
N ASP A 116 -9.22 1.69 3.54
CA ASP A 116 -10.28 2.60 3.93
C ASP A 116 -9.77 3.58 4.99
N LYS A 117 -10.13 4.86 4.84
CA LYS A 117 -9.86 5.88 5.84
C LYS A 117 -10.96 5.84 6.90
N GLY A 118 -10.58 5.66 8.16
CA GLY A 118 -11.52 5.72 9.28
C GLY A 118 -12.18 7.08 9.38
N ARG A 119 -13.49 7.08 9.65
CA ARG A 119 -14.19 8.29 10.09
C ARG A 119 -13.91 8.45 11.58
N LYS A 120 -13.48 9.64 11.98
CA LYS A 120 -13.33 10.01 13.40
C LYS A 120 -14.68 9.95 14.10
#